data_AF-A0A5J5G4G6-F1
#
_entry.id   AF-A0A5J5G4G6-F1
#
_cell.length_a   1.000
_cell.length_b   1.000
_cell.length_c   1.000
_cell.angle_alpha   90.00
_cell.angle_beta   90.00
_cell.angle_gamma   90.00
#
_symmetry.space_group_name_H-M   'P 1'
#
loop_
_entity.id
_entity.type
_entity.pdbx_description
1 polymer ?
#
loop_
_entity_poly.entity_id
_entity_poly.type
_entity_poly.pdbx_seq_one_letter_code
_entity_poly.pdbx_strand_id
1 'polypeptide(L)'
;MNTIDTLLPSGPIKILRPAIAHRWQSLLAGIVLIIGSIGLLYWVAPSLARDYLISQTPQVMDNAQIDNGRCITKYILFTDCSADIAYNYQGQHYEGSINLMFIDFSLGDYSADVVISARQPELATLSLGIDKLYNRILLSGALVLLLLVVGLYSLYSSFILGRAIGQAKKPTVLKAIAVEIGTPRREWGQTIVEYTYRPTDKKARKLFSTLAKNELPFLLDAENDRALAVLPAGSNIPVLLDQGLTRLDLTDQQRQQILSQATARA
;
A
#
# COMPACT_ATOMS: atom_id res chain seq x y z
N MET A 1 27.42 -30.77 12.64
CA MET A 1 26.07 -30.64 13.25
C MET A 1 26.06 -29.37 14.07
N ASN A 2 25.20 -28.42 13.76
CA ASN A 2 25.15 -27.15 14.47
C ASN A 2 24.58 -27.39 15.87
N THR A 3 25.31 -26.99 16.91
CA THR A 3 24.96 -27.12 18.34
C THR A 3 23.63 -26.47 18.72
N ILE A 4 23.05 -25.67 17.82
CA ILE A 4 21.77 -24.98 17.97
C ILE A 4 20.59 -25.92 17.67
N ASP A 5 20.76 -26.91 16.79
CA ASP A 5 19.70 -27.88 16.45
C ASP A 5 19.32 -28.78 17.64
N THR A 6 20.22 -28.97 18.62
CA THR A 6 19.94 -29.76 19.84
C THR A 6 19.12 -29.00 20.88
N LEU A 7 18.94 -27.68 20.72
CA LEU A 7 18.20 -26.86 21.69
C LEU A 7 16.68 -27.04 21.56
N LEU A 8 16.18 -27.58 20.45
CA LEU A 8 14.73 -27.78 20.25
C LEU A 8 14.37 -29.26 20.38
N PRO A 9 13.21 -29.58 20.97
CA PRO A 9 12.67 -30.93 20.95
C PRO A 9 12.48 -31.40 19.49
N SER A 10 12.79 -32.67 19.22
CA SER A 10 12.66 -33.28 17.89
C SER A 10 11.20 -33.51 17.43
N GLY A 11 10.22 -33.20 18.29
CA GLY A 11 8.79 -33.38 18.03
C GLY A 11 8.11 -32.20 17.32
N PRO A 12 6.89 -32.40 16.81
CA PRO A 12 6.11 -31.34 16.20
C PRO A 12 5.67 -30.32 17.25
N ILE A 13 6.10 -29.07 17.09
CA ILE A 13 5.74 -27.96 17.99
C ILE A 13 4.92 -26.94 17.21
N LYS A 14 3.90 -26.38 17.86
CA LYS A 14 3.02 -25.37 17.26
C LYS A 14 3.54 -23.97 17.59
N ILE A 15 3.47 -23.05 16.62
CA ILE A 15 3.77 -21.63 16.87
C ILE A 15 2.47 -20.92 17.25
N LEU A 16 2.40 -20.43 18.48
CA LEU A 16 1.23 -19.76 19.06
C LEU A 16 1.09 -18.32 18.57
N ARG A 17 2.22 -17.60 18.43
CA ARG A 17 2.27 -16.19 18.03
C ARG A 17 3.26 -15.97 16.87
N PRO A 18 2.83 -16.20 15.62
CA PRO A 18 3.62 -15.81 14.45
C PRO A 18 3.61 -14.27 14.38
N ALA A 19 4.68 -13.68 14.89
CA ALA A 19 4.87 -12.25 15.08
C ALA A 19 5.03 -11.46 13.77
N ILE A 20 3.95 -11.41 13.00
CA ILE A 20 3.86 -10.71 11.73
C ILE A 20 2.74 -9.68 11.85
N ALA A 21 3.00 -8.62 12.62
CA ALA A 21 2.00 -7.60 12.99
C ALA A 21 1.36 -6.86 11.80
N HIS A 22 1.94 -6.94 10.60
CA HIS A 22 1.51 -6.08 9.48
C HIS A 22 0.42 -6.70 8.60
N ARG A 23 -0.01 -7.96 8.80
CA ARG A 23 -0.99 -8.61 7.89
C ARG A 23 -2.31 -7.82 7.78
N TRP A 24 -2.88 -7.42 8.92
CA TRP A 24 -4.16 -6.71 8.95
C TRP A 24 -4.03 -5.28 8.43
N GLN A 25 -2.91 -4.62 8.74
CA GLN A 25 -2.59 -3.29 8.21
C GLN A 25 -2.44 -3.32 6.69
N SER A 26 -1.70 -4.28 6.13
CA SER A 26 -1.57 -4.46 4.67
C SER A 26 -2.90 -4.83 4.01
N LEU A 27 -3.75 -5.61 4.69
CA LEU A 27 -5.08 -5.96 4.19
C LEU A 27 -5.97 -4.71 4.11
N LEU A 28 -6.09 -3.96 5.21
CA LEU A 28 -6.88 -2.74 5.27
C LEU A 28 -6.36 -1.69 4.29
N ALA A 29 -5.05 -1.46 4.26
CA ALA A 29 -4.43 -0.54 3.30
C ALA A 29 -4.75 -0.95 1.85
N GLY A 30 -4.65 -2.24 1.53
CA GLY A 30 -4.99 -2.75 0.20
C GLY A 30 -6.45 -2.47 -0.19
N ILE A 31 -7.39 -2.75 0.72
CA ILE A 31 -8.83 -2.49 0.50
C ILE A 31 -9.09 -1.00 0.31
N VAL A 32 -8.56 -0.14 1.21
CA VAL A 32 -8.77 1.31 1.17
C VAL A 32 -8.23 1.91 -0.13
N LEU A 33 -7.03 1.49 -0.57
CA LEU A 33 -6.43 1.98 -1.81
C LEU A 33 -7.24 1.58 -3.04
N ILE A 34 -7.76 0.35 -3.08
CA ILE A 34 -8.61 -0.11 -4.19
C ILE A 34 -9.94 0.66 -4.20
N ILE A 35 -10.62 0.78 -3.06
CA ILE A 35 -11.86 1.56 -2.97
C ILE A 35 -11.60 3.01 -3.36
N GLY A 36 -10.51 3.61 -2.89
CA GLY A 36 -10.10 4.96 -3.24
C GLY A 36 -9.85 5.12 -4.75
N SER A 37 -9.21 4.14 -5.40
CA SER A 37 -8.98 4.16 -6.84
C SER A 37 -10.29 4.09 -7.65
N ILE A 38 -11.24 3.27 -7.21
CA ILE A 38 -12.56 3.14 -7.83
C ILE A 38 -13.37 4.43 -7.63
N GLY A 39 -13.35 4.99 -6.42
CA GLY A 39 -14.01 6.26 -6.12
C GLY A 39 -13.44 7.41 -6.95
N LEU A 40 -12.12 7.47 -7.12
CA LEU A 40 -11.47 8.48 -7.95
C LEU A 40 -11.81 8.31 -9.44
N LEU A 41 -11.85 7.08 -9.95
CA LEU A 41 -12.34 6.79 -11.31
C LEU A 41 -13.79 7.25 -11.48
N TYR A 42 -14.67 6.93 -10.54
CA TYR A 42 -16.08 7.33 -10.61
C TYR A 42 -16.26 8.86 -10.64
N TRP A 43 -15.42 9.58 -9.90
CA TRP A 43 -15.47 11.04 -9.85
C TRP A 43 -14.88 11.71 -11.10
N VAL A 44 -13.76 11.20 -11.61
CA VAL A 44 -13.03 11.82 -12.73
C VAL A 44 -13.57 11.39 -14.09
N ALA A 45 -13.95 10.11 -14.26
CA ALA A 45 -14.30 9.53 -15.56
C ALA A 45 -15.44 10.23 -16.30
N PRO A 46 -16.56 10.66 -15.67
CA PRO A 46 -17.65 11.32 -16.39
C PRO A 46 -17.19 12.62 -17.07
N SER A 47 -16.38 13.42 -16.36
CA SER A 47 -15.84 14.67 -16.90
C SER A 47 -14.89 14.42 -18.08
N LEU A 48 -13.98 13.45 -17.96
CA LEU A 48 -13.05 13.08 -19.03
C LEU A 48 -13.77 12.49 -20.24
N ALA A 49 -14.79 11.65 -20.03
CA ALA A 49 -15.57 11.06 -21.10
C ALA A 49 -16.34 12.13 -21.87
N ARG A 50 -16.95 13.09 -21.18
CA ARG A 50 -17.62 14.24 -21.81
C ARG A 50 -16.65 15.06 -22.65
N ASP A 51 -15.52 15.47 -22.08
CA ASP A 51 -14.53 16.29 -22.79
C ASP A 51 -13.89 15.53 -23.96
N TYR A 52 -13.75 14.20 -23.87
CA TYR A 52 -13.32 13.33 -24.97
C TYR A 52 -14.36 13.21 -26.08
N LEU A 53 -15.65 13.20 -25.76
CA LEU A 53 -16.71 13.21 -26.78
C LEU A 53 -16.74 14.54 -27.54
N ILE A 54 -16.53 15.67 -26.84
CA ILE A 54 -16.48 16.99 -27.47
C ILE A 54 -15.24 17.12 -28.37
N SER A 55 -14.09 16.59 -27.96
CA SER A 55 -12.85 16.66 -28.74
C SER A 55 -12.87 15.90 -30.08
N GLN A 56 -13.84 15.00 -30.30
CA GLN A 56 -14.00 14.30 -31.58
C GLN A 56 -14.62 15.15 -32.68
N THR A 57 -15.49 16.10 -32.31
CA THR A 57 -16.12 17.05 -33.25
C THR A 57 -16.21 18.43 -32.61
N PRO A 58 -15.06 19.08 -32.32
CA PRO A 58 -15.02 20.33 -31.60
C PRO A 58 -15.48 21.47 -32.50
N GLN A 59 -16.39 22.30 -31.99
CA GLN A 59 -16.81 23.53 -32.66
C GLN A 59 -16.77 24.69 -31.66
N VAL A 60 -15.97 25.70 -31.96
CA VAL A 60 -15.83 26.91 -31.14
C VAL A 60 -17.03 27.82 -31.37
N MET A 61 -17.60 28.36 -30.30
CA MET A 61 -18.74 29.27 -30.34
C MET A 61 -18.30 30.73 -30.17
N ASP A 62 -18.26 31.48 -31.27
CA ASP A 62 -17.82 32.89 -31.26
C ASP A 62 -18.80 33.84 -30.53
N ASN A 63 -20.07 33.42 -30.40
CA ASN A 63 -21.14 34.21 -29.77
C ASN A 63 -21.62 33.63 -28.43
N ALA A 64 -20.77 32.87 -27.74
CA ALA A 64 -21.09 32.34 -26.42
C ALA A 64 -20.84 33.40 -25.33
N GLN A 65 -21.78 33.52 -24.40
CA GLN A 65 -21.62 34.35 -23.21
C GLN A 65 -21.08 33.46 -22.08
N ILE A 66 -20.01 33.94 -21.42
CA ILE A 66 -19.42 33.31 -20.25
C ILE A 66 -19.63 34.24 -19.06
N ASP A 67 -20.41 33.79 -18.09
CA ASP A 67 -20.69 34.49 -16.84
C ASP A 67 -20.02 33.75 -15.66
N ASN A 68 -19.73 34.47 -14.58
CA ASN A 68 -19.18 33.92 -13.32
C ASN A 68 -17.91 33.04 -13.44
N GLY A 69 -17.11 33.22 -14.48
CA GLY A 69 -15.86 32.49 -14.67
C GLY A 69 -14.89 32.67 -13.50
N ARG A 70 -14.52 31.57 -12.84
CA ARG A 70 -13.62 31.57 -11.68
C ARG A 70 -12.68 30.37 -11.75
N CYS A 71 -11.38 30.63 -11.66
CA CYS A 71 -10.36 29.60 -11.49
C CYS A 71 -9.64 29.76 -10.14
N ILE A 72 -9.58 28.68 -9.36
CA ILE A 72 -8.88 28.64 -8.07
C ILE A 72 -7.79 27.56 -8.15
N THR A 73 -6.54 27.96 -7.94
CA THR A 73 -5.42 27.01 -7.82
C THR A 73 -5.19 26.66 -6.35
N LYS A 74 -5.25 25.36 -6.02
CA LYS A 74 -4.97 24.79 -4.69
C LYS A 74 -3.69 23.97 -4.74
N TYR A 75 -2.92 24.00 -3.65
CA TYR A 75 -1.67 23.24 -3.49
C TYR A 75 -0.65 23.45 -4.63
N ILE A 76 -0.70 24.61 -5.31
CA ILE A 76 0.20 24.99 -6.42
C ILE A 76 0.09 24.06 -7.66
N LEU A 77 -0.83 23.10 -7.63
CA LEU A 77 -0.90 22.02 -8.62
C LEU A 77 -2.31 21.84 -9.16
N PHE A 78 -3.35 21.97 -8.34
CA PHE A 78 -4.72 21.67 -8.75
C PHE A 78 -5.47 22.96 -9.06
N THR A 79 -5.80 23.18 -10.32
CA THR A 79 -6.60 24.32 -10.77
C THR A 79 -8.03 23.86 -11.01
N ASP A 80 -8.97 24.48 -10.30
CA ASP A 80 -10.40 24.25 -10.40
C ASP A 80 -11.05 25.48 -11.04
N CYS A 81 -11.66 25.31 -12.20
CA CYS A 81 -12.32 26.34 -12.97
C CYS A 81 -13.82 26.04 -13.08
N SER A 82 -14.64 27.01 -12.70
CA SER A 82 -16.10 26.99 -12.85
C SER A 82 -16.54 28.17 -13.71
N ALA A 83 -17.46 27.96 -14.64
CA ALA A 83 -18.06 29.03 -15.44
C ALA A 83 -19.50 28.68 -15.82
N ASP A 84 -20.37 29.69 -15.83
CA ASP A 84 -21.72 29.58 -16.38
C ASP A 84 -21.68 30.04 -17.84
N ILE A 85 -22.34 29.31 -18.73
CA ILE A 85 -22.32 29.60 -20.16
C ILE A 85 -23.72 29.62 -20.76
N ALA A 86 -23.91 30.51 -21.73
CA ALA A 86 -25.10 30.59 -22.56
C ALA A 86 -24.71 30.76 -24.02
N TYR A 87 -25.29 29.96 -24.93
CA TYR A 87 -25.01 30.05 -26.37
C TYR A 87 -26.21 29.66 -27.21
N ASN A 88 -26.19 30.09 -28.47
CA ASN A 88 -27.20 29.74 -29.46
C ASN A 88 -26.57 28.89 -30.56
N TYR A 89 -27.13 27.72 -30.83
CA TYR A 89 -26.68 26.84 -31.89
C TYR A 89 -27.88 26.34 -32.71
N GLN A 90 -27.82 26.53 -34.03
CA GLN A 90 -28.90 26.17 -34.97
C GLN A 90 -30.30 26.71 -34.58
N GLY A 91 -30.35 27.91 -33.99
CA GLY A 91 -31.60 28.55 -33.56
C GLY A 91 -32.17 28.03 -32.23
N GLN A 92 -31.47 27.12 -31.55
CA GLN A 92 -31.80 26.70 -30.18
C GLN A 92 -30.87 27.36 -29.16
N HIS A 93 -31.44 27.71 -28.01
CA HIS A 93 -30.72 28.31 -26.89
C HIS A 93 -30.32 27.23 -25.88
N TYR A 94 -29.07 27.27 -25.45
CA TYR A 94 -28.51 26.36 -24.46
C TYR A 94 -27.86 27.14 -23.33
N GLU A 95 -28.11 26.67 -22.11
CA GLU A 95 -27.50 27.18 -20.88
C GLU A 95 -26.88 26.02 -20.11
N GLY A 96 -25.77 26.25 -19.43
CA GLY A 96 -25.13 25.22 -18.62
C GLY A 96 -24.01 25.75 -17.74
N SER A 97 -23.65 24.96 -16.73
CA SER A 97 -22.48 25.21 -15.90
C SER A 97 -21.36 24.22 -16.23
N ILE A 98 -20.17 24.75 -16.46
CA ILE A 98 -18.97 23.97 -16.74
C ILE A 98 -18.08 24.01 -15.50
N ASN A 99 -17.75 22.82 -15.00
CA ASN A 99 -16.74 22.62 -13.98
C ASN A 99 -15.60 21.79 -14.54
N LEU A 100 -14.37 22.29 -14.40
CA LEU A 100 -13.15 21.75 -14.95
C LEU A 100 -12.07 21.74 -13.89
N MET A 101 -11.45 20.58 -13.69
CA MET A 101 -10.29 20.47 -12.81
C MET A 101 -9.11 19.89 -13.58
N PHE A 102 -7.98 20.57 -13.55
CA PHE A 102 -6.74 20.15 -14.19
C PHE A 102 -5.53 20.45 -13.32
N ILE A 103 -4.40 19.84 -13.67
CA ILE A 103 -3.13 20.15 -13.01
C ILE A 103 -2.34 21.13 -13.87
N ASP A 104 -1.99 22.27 -13.29
CA ASP A 104 -1.15 23.28 -13.94
C ASP A 104 -0.22 23.95 -12.93
N PHE A 105 0.95 24.33 -13.40
CA PHE A 105 1.97 25.04 -12.64
C PHE A 105 1.92 26.56 -12.91
N SER A 106 1.09 27.02 -13.86
CA SER A 106 0.91 28.44 -14.15
C SER A 106 -0.02 29.13 -13.15
N LEU A 107 0.43 30.27 -12.62
CA LEU A 107 -0.33 31.14 -11.70
C LEU A 107 -0.97 32.35 -12.42
N GLY A 108 -1.22 32.24 -13.74
CA GLY A 108 -1.74 33.33 -14.56
C GLY A 108 -3.25 33.26 -14.81
N ASP A 109 -3.78 34.32 -15.41
CA ASP A 109 -5.15 34.35 -15.94
C ASP A 109 -5.27 33.43 -17.17
N TYR A 110 -6.40 32.74 -17.27
CA TYR A 110 -6.70 31.83 -18.38
C TYR A 110 -7.70 32.48 -19.33
N SER A 111 -7.38 32.51 -20.62
CA SER A 111 -8.35 32.80 -21.68
C SER A 111 -8.90 31.48 -22.19
N ALA A 112 -10.23 31.36 -22.29
CA ALA A 112 -10.87 30.16 -22.76
C ALA A 112 -12.15 30.49 -23.53
N ASP A 113 -12.40 29.74 -24.58
CA ASP A 113 -13.58 29.84 -25.42
C ASP A 113 -14.55 28.70 -25.11
N VAL A 114 -15.84 28.90 -25.38
CA VAL A 114 -16.82 27.81 -25.28
C VAL A 114 -16.72 26.93 -26.52
N VAL A 115 -16.55 25.63 -26.29
CA VAL A 115 -16.46 24.61 -27.32
C VAL A 115 -17.56 23.59 -27.12
N ILE A 116 -18.33 23.33 -28.17
CA ILE A 116 -19.41 22.33 -28.19
C ILE A 116 -19.05 21.13 -29.06
N SER A 117 -19.78 20.03 -28.90
CA SER A 117 -19.74 18.92 -29.85
C SER A 117 -20.73 19.18 -30.99
N ALA A 118 -20.26 19.23 -32.24
CA ALA A 118 -21.14 19.42 -33.40
C ALA A 118 -22.18 18.29 -33.56
N ARG A 119 -21.93 17.10 -33.00
CA ARG A 119 -22.86 15.95 -33.02
C ARG A 119 -23.86 15.95 -31.86
N GLN A 120 -23.50 16.54 -30.72
CA GLN A 120 -24.28 16.58 -29.49
C GLN A 120 -24.13 17.98 -28.89
N PRO A 121 -24.86 18.97 -29.43
CA PRO A 121 -24.68 20.37 -29.06
C PRO A 121 -24.97 20.63 -27.58
N GLU A 122 -25.74 19.77 -26.89
CA GLU A 122 -25.94 19.82 -25.44
C GLU A 122 -24.66 19.63 -24.61
N LEU A 123 -23.59 19.09 -25.21
CA LEU A 123 -22.29 18.93 -24.58
C LEU A 123 -21.40 20.13 -24.89
N ALA A 124 -21.17 20.96 -23.87
CA ALA A 124 -20.27 22.10 -23.91
C ALA A 124 -19.15 21.97 -22.88
N THR A 125 -17.98 22.49 -23.23
CA THR A 125 -16.80 22.59 -22.36
C THR A 125 -16.02 23.85 -22.71
N LEU A 126 -14.99 24.18 -21.94
CA LEU A 126 -14.07 25.27 -22.29
C LEU A 126 -12.94 24.72 -23.16
N SER A 127 -12.38 25.53 -24.06
CA SER A 127 -11.20 25.17 -24.87
C SER A 127 -10.06 24.62 -24.01
N LEU A 128 -9.87 25.21 -22.83
CA LEU A 128 -8.92 24.76 -21.81
C LEU A 128 -9.13 23.29 -21.36
N GLY A 129 -10.39 22.84 -21.31
CA GLY A 129 -10.75 21.46 -20.98
C GLY A 129 -10.26 20.45 -22.03
N ILE A 130 -10.28 20.83 -23.31
CA ILE A 130 -9.78 20.04 -24.44
C ILE A 130 -8.26 20.08 -24.49
N ASP A 131 -7.67 21.27 -24.36
CA ASP A 131 -6.20 21.46 -24.40
C ASP A 131 -5.50 20.68 -23.29
N LYS A 132 -6.10 20.64 -22.10
CA LYS A 132 -5.57 19.90 -20.94
C LYS A 132 -6.12 18.49 -20.82
N LEU A 133 -6.92 17.99 -21.78
CA LEU A 133 -7.56 16.68 -21.72
C LEU A 133 -6.54 15.55 -21.55
N TYR A 134 -5.49 15.53 -22.37
CA TYR A 134 -4.44 14.51 -22.28
C TYR A 134 -3.66 14.59 -20.97
N ASN A 135 -3.37 15.79 -20.47
CA ASN A 135 -2.71 15.96 -19.18
C ASN A 135 -3.58 15.40 -18.03
N ARG A 136 -4.89 15.68 -18.07
CA ARG A 136 -5.85 15.14 -17.11
C ARG A 136 -5.96 13.62 -17.20
N ILE A 137 -6.03 13.05 -18.41
CA ILE A 137 -6.06 11.59 -18.62
C ILE A 137 -4.79 10.94 -18.08
N LEU A 138 -3.61 11.48 -18.41
CA LEU A 138 -2.34 10.91 -17.97
C LEU A 138 -2.17 10.99 -16.46
N LEU A 139 -2.44 12.13 -15.84
CA LEU A 139 -2.23 12.32 -14.40
C LEU A 139 -3.26 11.55 -13.57
N SER A 140 -4.54 11.63 -13.92
CA SER A 140 -5.57 10.83 -13.24
C SER A 140 -5.36 9.34 -13.47
N GLY A 141 -5.05 8.93 -14.70
CA GLY A 141 -4.76 7.53 -15.05
C GLY A 141 -3.55 6.99 -14.30
N ALA A 142 -2.45 7.75 -14.23
CA ALA A 142 -1.26 7.38 -13.48
C ALA A 142 -1.54 7.24 -11.98
N LEU A 143 -2.31 8.16 -11.40
CA LEU A 143 -2.70 8.10 -9.99
C LEU A 143 -3.58 6.88 -9.69
N VAL A 144 -4.60 6.62 -10.52
CA VAL A 144 -5.46 5.43 -10.40
C VAL A 144 -4.63 4.15 -10.49
N LEU A 145 -3.74 4.07 -11.49
CA LEU A 145 -2.88 2.91 -11.72
C LEU A 145 -1.95 2.69 -10.52
N LEU A 146 -1.35 3.75 -9.98
CA LEU A 146 -0.49 3.67 -8.80
C LEU A 146 -1.25 3.13 -7.60
N LEU A 147 -2.44 3.68 -7.31
CA LEU A 147 -3.28 3.24 -6.19
C LEU A 147 -3.69 1.77 -6.34
N LEU A 148 -4.07 1.35 -7.55
CA LEU A 148 -4.41 -0.03 -7.86
C LEU A 148 -3.21 -0.97 -7.67
N VAL A 149 -2.04 -0.64 -8.21
CA VAL A 149 -0.83 -1.47 -8.11
C VAL A 149 -0.41 -1.62 -6.65
N VAL A 150 -0.35 -0.53 -5.90
CA VAL A 150 0.02 -0.56 -4.47
C VAL A 150 -1.04 -1.30 -3.65
N GLY A 151 -2.33 -1.10 -3.96
CA GLY A 151 -3.43 -1.80 -3.32
C GLY A 151 -3.37 -3.31 -3.53
N LEU A 152 -3.20 -3.75 -4.78
CA LEU A 152 -3.07 -5.16 -5.15
C LEU A 152 -1.82 -5.80 -4.54
N TYR A 153 -0.69 -5.10 -4.54
CA TYR A 153 0.54 -5.55 -3.87
C TYR A 153 0.34 -5.76 -2.36
N SER A 154 -0.38 -4.83 -1.72
CA SER A 154 -0.70 -4.92 -0.29
C SER A 154 -1.61 -6.10 0.04
N LEU A 155 -2.61 -6.38 -0.82
CA LEU A 155 -3.45 -7.58 -0.68
C LEU A 155 -2.66 -8.87 -0.91
N TYR A 156 -1.82 -8.91 -1.94
CA TYR A 156 -0.98 -10.06 -2.26
C TYR A 156 -0.01 -10.39 -1.13
N SER A 157 0.66 -9.38 -0.57
CA SER A 157 1.54 -9.56 0.59
C SER A 157 0.76 -10.06 1.81
N SER A 158 -0.42 -9.49 2.11
CA SER A 158 -1.29 -9.97 3.20
C SER A 158 -1.71 -11.44 3.02
N PHE A 159 -1.96 -11.86 1.77
CA PHE A 159 -2.30 -13.24 1.45
C PHE A 159 -1.13 -14.21 1.65
N ILE A 160 0.07 -13.86 1.18
CA ILE A 160 1.29 -14.65 1.43
C ILE A 160 1.53 -14.78 2.93
N LEU A 161 1.45 -13.68 3.67
CA LEU A 161 1.62 -13.66 5.13
C LEU A 161 0.54 -14.52 5.81
N GLY A 162 -0.71 -14.45 5.35
CA GLY A 162 -1.80 -15.29 5.85
C GLY A 162 -1.54 -16.78 5.68
N ARG A 163 -1.01 -17.20 4.53
CA ARG A 163 -0.61 -18.59 4.29
C ARG A 163 0.55 -19.01 5.19
N ALA A 164 1.57 -18.17 5.35
CA ALA A 164 2.69 -18.46 6.24
C ALA A 164 2.24 -18.60 7.70
N ILE A 165 1.36 -17.72 8.19
CA ILE A 165 0.75 -17.82 9.52
C ILE A 165 -0.07 -19.11 9.66
N GLY A 166 -0.87 -19.46 8.64
CA GLY A 166 -1.67 -20.68 8.64
C GLY A 166 -0.82 -21.95 8.72
N GLN A 167 0.33 -21.98 8.03
CA GLN A 167 1.27 -23.08 8.13
C GLN A 167 2.00 -23.12 9.47
N ALA A 168 2.43 -21.97 10.00
CA ALA A 168 3.09 -21.88 11.31
C ALA A 168 2.19 -22.33 12.48
N LYS A 169 0.86 -22.23 12.33
CA LYS A 169 -0.11 -22.72 13.32
C LYS A 169 -0.31 -24.24 13.31
N LYS A 170 0.22 -24.97 12.33
CA LYS A 170 0.16 -26.44 12.32
C LYS A 170 1.31 -27.01 13.15
N PRO A 171 1.10 -28.10 13.92
CA PRO A 171 2.19 -28.78 14.60
C PRO A 171 3.22 -29.25 13.56
N THR A 172 4.47 -28.80 13.67
CA THR A 172 5.48 -29.07 12.65
C THR A 172 6.86 -29.17 13.28
N VAL A 173 7.75 -29.96 12.69
CA VAL A 173 9.14 -30.06 13.12
C VAL A 173 9.83 -28.73 12.86
N LEU A 174 10.44 -28.16 13.90
CA LEU A 174 11.11 -26.87 13.86
C LEU A 174 12.61 -27.07 13.69
N LYS A 175 13.22 -26.39 12.73
CA LYS A 175 14.67 -26.31 12.61
C LYS A 175 15.19 -25.04 13.29
N ALA A 176 16.13 -25.18 14.21
CA ALA A 176 16.75 -24.06 14.90
C ALA A 176 17.73 -23.35 13.96
N ILE A 177 17.61 -22.03 13.82
CA ILE A 177 18.55 -21.24 13.03
C ILE A 177 18.99 -20.01 13.83
N ALA A 178 20.28 -19.68 13.73
CA ALA A 178 20.79 -18.39 14.19
C ALA A 178 20.50 -17.34 13.11
N VAL A 179 19.95 -16.20 13.51
CA VAL A 179 19.74 -15.04 12.64
C VAL A 179 20.45 -13.81 13.22
N GLU A 180 21.04 -13.01 12.36
CA GLU A 180 21.62 -11.71 12.73
C GLU A 180 20.47 -10.74 12.98
N ILE A 181 20.43 -10.10 14.15
CA ILE A 181 19.43 -9.08 14.49
C ILE A 181 20.02 -7.68 14.37
N GLY A 182 19.20 -6.74 13.92
CA GLY A 182 19.48 -5.31 14.07
C GLY A 182 19.00 -4.80 15.41
N THR A 183 19.31 -3.53 15.70
CA THR A 183 18.89 -2.88 16.95
C THR A 183 17.36 -2.89 17.10
N PRO A 184 16.82 -3.40 18.21
CA PRO A 184 15.37 -3.39 18.46
C PRO A 184 14.84 -1.96 18.50
N ARG A 185 13.77 -1.69 17.75
CA ARG A 185 13.06 -0.40 17.78
C ARG A 185 11.76 -0.54 18.54
N ARG A 186 11.44 0.44 19.39
CA ARG A 186 10.15 0.50 20.09
C ARG A 186 9.22 1.43 19.35
N GLU A 187 8.14 0.89 18.81
CA GLU A 187 7.11 1.66 18.10
C GLU A 187 5.72 1.21 18.59
N TRP A 188 4.87 2.18 18.93
CA TRP A 188 3.47 1.96 19.35
C TRP A 188 3.26 0.84 20.39
N GLY A 189 4.16 0.72 21.37
CA GLY A 189 4.06 -0.27 22.44
C GLY A 189 4.50 -1.69 22.08
N GLN A 190 5.07 -1.90 20.88
CA GLN A 190 5.66 -3.15 20.42
C GLN A 190 7.17 -3.00 20.23
N THR A 191 7.92 -4.10 20.37
CA THR A 191 9.35 -4.14 20.02
C THR A 191 9.50 -4.75 18.63
N ILE A 192 9.91 -3.95 17.66
CA ILE A 192 10.18 -4.37 16.27
C ILE A 192 11.66 -4.72 16.15
N VAL A 193 11.95 -5.94 15.75
CA VAL A 193 13.32 -6.43 15.51
C VAL A 193 13.47 -6.74 14.02
N GLU A 194 14.39 -6.04 13.36
CA GLU A 194 14.86 -6.40 12.02
C GLU A 194 15.83 -7.57 12.17
N TYR A 195 15.71 -8.60 11.33
CA TYR A 195 16.64 -9.71 11.32
C TYR A 195 16.92 -10.18 9.91
N THR A 196 18.16 -10.61 9.67
CA THR A 196 18.62 -11.07 8.37
C THR A 196 18.71 -12.59 8.37
N TYR A 197 17.96 -13.21 7.47
CA TYR A 197 18.03 -14.64 7.21
C TYR A 197 18.78 -14.91 5.91
N ARG A 198 19.83 -15.73 5.96
CA ARG A 198 20.58 -16.23 4.79
C ARG A 198 20.24 -17.71 4.56
N PRO A 199 19.34 -18.04 3.62
CA PRO A 199 19.11 -19.43 3.24
C PRO A 199 20.34 -20.00 2.54
N THR A 200 20.62 -21.30 2.72
CA THR A 200 21.83 -21.97 2.20
C THR A 200 22.06 -21.79 0.69
N ASP A 201 20.99 -21.57 -0.11
CA ASP A 201 21.05 -21.41 -1.57
C ASP A 201 20.46 -20.10 -2.09
N LYS A 202 20.21 -19.08 -1.24
CA LYS A 202 19.54 -17.84 -1.69
C LYS A 202 20.14 -16.59 -1.06
N LYS A 203 19.90 -15.45 -1.74
CA LYS A 203 20.24 -14.12 -1.22
C LYS A 203 19.64 -13.89 0.17
N ALA A 204 20.40 -13.16 1.00
CA ALA A 204 19.98 -12.70 2.30
C ALA A 204 18.64 -11.96 2.22
N ARG A 205 17.73 -12.25 3.14
CA ARG A 205 16.43 -11.59 3.26
C ARG A 205 16.35 -10.87 4.60
N LYS A 206 16.05 -9.59 4.53
CA LYS A 206 15.70 -8.79 5.70
C LYS A 206 14.23 -9.02 6.02
N LEU A 207 13.95 -9.37 7.26
CA LEU A 207 12.62 -9.65 7.79
C LEU A 207 12.41 -8.84 9.07
N PHE A 208 11.16 -8.57 9.39
CA PHE A 208 10.78 -7.85 10.62
C PHE A 208 9.90 -8.76 11.47
N SER A 209 10.18 -8.82 12.77
CA SER A 209 9.33 -9.51 13.75
C SER A 209 8.90 -8.53 14.84
N THR A 210 7.66 -8.67 15.29
CA THR A 210 7.07 -7.84 16.34
C THR A 210 6.91 -8.62 17.65
N LEU A 211 7.62 -8.21 18.69
CA LEU A 211 7.53 -8.74 20.06
C LEU A 211 6.55 -7.89 20.90
N ALA A 212 5.90 -8.51 21.89
CA ALA A 212 4.99 -7.79 22.77
C ALA A 212 5.75 -6.78 23.65
N LYS A 213 5.00 -5.93 24.37
CA LYS A 213 5.57 -4.91 25.25
C LYS A 213 6.51 -5.57 26.27
N ASN A 214 7.78 -5.16 26.28
CA ASN A 214 8.86 -5.68 27.13
C ASN A 214 9.33 -7.12 26.81
N GLU A 215 8.88 -7.75 25.72
CA GLU A 215 9.49 -8.99 25.21
C GLU A 215 10.77 -8.64 24.41
N LEU A 216 11.87 -9.31 24.74
CA LEU A 216 13.16 -9.22 24.04
C LEU A 216 13.37 -10.46 23.16
N PRO A 217 14.13 -10.35 22.05
CA PRO A 217 14.50 -11.52 21.26
C PRO A 217 15.38 -12.47 22.08
N PHE A 218 15.26 -13.77 21.82
CA PHE A 218 16.13 -14.76 22.43
C PHE A 218 17.54 -14.65 21.84
N LEU A 219 18.47 -14.05 22.58
CA LEU A 219 19.87 -13.91 22.16
C LEU A 219 20.63 -15.22 22.40
N LEU A 220 21.37 -15.67 21.38
CA LEU A 220 22.28 -16.82 21.51
C LEU A 220 23.63 -16.42 22.09
N ASP A 221 24.01 -15.16 21.93
CA ASP A 221 25.27 -14.60 22.37
C ASP A 221 25.09 -13.09 22.56
N ALA A 222 25.51 -12.56 23.72
CA ALA A 222 25.33 -11.16 24.08
C ALA A 222 26.26 -10.23 23.28
N GLU A 223 27.38 -10.75 22.76
CA GLU A 223 28.38 -9.97 22.02
C GLU A 223 28.17 -9.93 20.50
N ASN A 224 27.45 -10.90 19.93
CA ASN A 224 27.44 -11.14 18.48
C ASN A 224 26.13 -10.77 17.75
N ASP A 225 25.18 -10.11 18.41
CA ASP A 225 23.87 -9.73 17.82
C ASP A 225 23.17 -10.90 17.09
N ARG A 226 23.31 -12.12 17.62
CA ARG A 226 22.68 -13.32 17.07
C ARG A 226 21.50 -13.73 17.92
N ALA A 227 20.34 -13.89 17.29
CA ALA A 227 19.15 -14.38 17.94
C ALA A 227 18.72 -15.74 17.40
N LEU A 228 17.98 -16.47 18.23
CA LEU A 228 17.39 -17.75 17.87
C LEU A 228 16.08 -17.52 17.10
N ALA A 229 16.00 -18.09 15.90
CA ALA A 229 14.78 -18.19 15.13
C ALA A 229 14.50 -19.66 14.77
N VAL A 230 13.24 -19.97 14.48
CA VAL A 230 12.80 -21.31 14.08
C VAL A 230 12.24 -21.30 12.69
N LEU A 231 12.63 -22.27 11.88
CA LEU A 231 12.08 -22.49 10.55
C LEU A 231 11.12 -23.70 10.60
N PRO A 232 9.80 -23.49 10.43
CA PRO A 232 8.84 -24.58 10.31
C PRO A 232 9.06 -25.37 9.01
N ALA A 233 8.99 -26.70 9.05
CA ALA A 233 9.02 -27.51 7.84
C ALA A 233 7.89 -27.10 6.87
N GLY A 234 8.26 -26.78 5.62
CA GLY A 234 7.34 -26.30 4.58
C GLY A 234 7.20 -24.76 4.49
N SER A 235 7.71 -24.00 5.48
CA SER A 235 7.78 -22.53 5.42
C SER A 235 9.18 -22.06 5.01
N ASN A 236 9.24 -20.98 4.22
CA ASN A 236 10.48 -20.27 3.89
C ASN A 236 10.68 -18.99 4.73
N ILE A 237 9.81 -18.77 5.71
CA ILE A 237 9.85 -17.60 6.60
C ILE A 237 10.18 -18.10 7.99
N PRO A 238 11.39 -17.84 8.50
CA PRO A 238 11.73 -18.14 9.88
C PRO A 238 10.99 -17.22 10.85
N VAL A 239 10.73 -17.72 12.04
CA VAL A 239 10.04 -17.01 13.12
C VAL A 239 11.04 -16.75 14.24
N LEU A 240 11.30 -15.48 14.52
CA LEU A 240 12.16 -15.06 15.65
C LEU A 240 11.51 -15.47 16.98
N LEU A 241 12.29 -16.00 17.91
CA LEU A 241 11.80 -16.38 19.24
C LEU A 241 11.98 -15.25 20.26
N ASP A 242 11.05 -15.19 21.21
CA ASP A 242 11.16 -14.33 22.39
C ASP A 242 12.00 -15.01 23.48
N GLN A 243 12.60 -14.22 24.37
CA GLN A 243 13.43 -14.71 25.48
C GLN A 243 12.70 -15.74 26.37
N GLY A 244 11.38 -15.63 26.52
CA GLY A 244 10.56 -16.55 27.31
C GLY A 244 10.11 -17.80 26.56
N LEU A 245 10.44 -17.95 25.26
CA LEU A 245 9.96 -19.02 24.38
C LEU A 245 8.43 -19.17 24.39
N THR A 246 7.70 -18.08 24.67
CA THR A 246 6.24 -18.06 24.80
C THR A 246 5.53 -18.15 23.45
N ARG A 247 6.27 -17.94 22.35
CA ARG A 247 5.79 -18.13 20.98
C ARG A 247 5.60 -19.59 20.59
N LEU A 248 6.20 -20.52 21.32
CA LEU A 248 6.11 -21.96 21.07
C LEU A 248 5.14 -22.62 22.05
N ASP A 249 4.37 -23.57 21.55
CA ASP A 249 3.51 -24.45 22.35
C ASP A 249 4.37 -25.52 23.03
N LEU A 250 5.13 -25.10 24.04
CA LEU A 250 6.00 -25.94 24.86
C LEU A 250 5.35 -26.19 26.22
N THR A 251 5.54 -27.38 26.77
CA THR A 251 5.24 -27.62 28.19
C THR A 251 6.22 -26.84 29.06
N ASP A 252 5.82 -26.50 30.29
CA ASP A 252 6.69 -25.75 31.22
C ASP A 252 8.02 -26.47 31.49
N GLN A 253 7.99 -27.81 31.52
CA GLN A 253 9.20 -28.64 31.65
C GLN A 253 10.15 -28.49 30.45
N GLN A 254 9.62 -28.56 29.22
CA GLN A 254 10.42 -28.37 28.01
C GLN A 254 11.00 -26.96 27.94
N ARG A 255 10.19 -25.94 28.27
CA ARG A 255 10.64 -24.54 28.29
C ARG A 255 11.81 -24.35 29.26
N GLN A 256 11.71 -24.88 30.48
CA GLN A 256 12.77 -24.78 31.48
C GLN A 256 14.05 -25.51 31.07
N GLN A 257 13.93 -26.65 30.38
CA GLN A 257 15.10 -27.37 29.83
C GLN A 257 15.84 -26.56 28.77
N ILE A 258 15.12 -25.88 27.87
CA ILE A 258 15.75 -25.07 26.82
C ILE A 258 16.40 -23.83 27.43
N LEU A 259 15.73 -23.19 28.39
CA LEU A 259 16.26 -22.03 29.09
C LEU A 259 17.53 -22.39 29.87
N SER A 260 17.53 -23.51 30.60
CA SER A 260 18.72 -23.92 31.37
C SER A 260 19.90 -24.32 30.47
N GLN A 261 19.64 -24.98 29.34
CA GLN A 261 20.67 -25.32 28.35
C GLN A 261 21.25 -24.08 27.66
N ALA A 262 20.46 -23.02 27.49
CA ALA A 262 20.94 -21.76 26.94
C ALA A 262 21.74 -20.95 27.96
N THR A 263 21.29 -20.88 29.22
CA THR A 263 22.04 -20.21 30.29
C THR A 263 23.35 -20.93 30.62
N ALA A 264 23.41 -22.25 30.49
CA ALA A 264 24.65 -23.01 30.67
C ALA A 264 25.68 -22.83 29.54
N ARG A 265 25.31 -22.15 28.46
CA ARG A 265 26.16 -21.88 27.28
C ARG A 265 26.51 -20.40 27.12
N ALA A 266 25.89 -19.52 27.91
CA ALA A 266 26.26 -18.11 28.06
C ALA A 266 27.37 -17.96 29.10
#